data_AF-A0A960D057-F1
#
_entry.id   AF-A0A960D057-F1
#
_cell.length_a   1.000
_cell.length_b   1.000
_cell.length_c   1.000
_cell.angle_alpha   90.00
_cell.angle_beta   90.00
_cell.angle_gamma   90.00
#
_symmetry.space_group_name_H-M   'P 1'
#
loop_
_entity.id
_entity.type
_entity.pdbx_description
1 polymer ?
#
loop_
_entity_poly.entity_id
_entity_poly.type
_entity_poly.pdbx_seq_one_letter_code
_entity_poly.pdbx_strand_id
1 'polypeptide(L)'
;MAGGTKRLPRAVREQQMLDAAVQMFSVNGYHETSMDVIATEAQISKPMLYLYYGSKEELFGACLSRELSRFIEAVGADIDIKQAPHDLLRSTILSVLRYIDANRASWIVLYTQATSSQAFAHTVREGREKIIDMVARLLEEGTRNPEPDTDFHMMAVA
;
A
#
# COMPACT_ATOMS: atom_id res chain seq x y z
N MET A 1 16.10 32.18 24.80
CA MET A 1 15.17 32.33 23.65
C MET A 1 14.57 30.97 23.36
N ALA A 2 13.46 30.62 24.02
CA ALA A 2 12.79 29.34 23.82
C ALA A 2 11.90 29.43 22.58
N GLY A 3 12.40 28.96 21.44
CA GLY A 3 11.61 28.82 20.22
C GLY A 3 10.57 27.72 20.44
N GLY A 4 9.32 28.11 20.71
CA GLY A 4 8.20 27.18 20.83
C GLY A 4 8.05 26.39 19.54
N THR A 5 8.42 25.11 19.57
CA THR A 5 8.22 24.19 18.47
C THR A 5 6.72 24.12 18.20
N LYS A 6 6.28 24.78 17.13
CA LYS A 6 4.89 24.76 16.68
C LYS A 6 4.48 23.30 16.55
N ARG A 7 3.57 22.83 17.41
CA ARG A 7 3.11 21.43 17.44
C ARG A 7 2.67 21.07 16.02
N LEU A 8 3.36 20.11 15.40
CA LEU A 8 2.94 19.57 14.10
C LEU A 8 1.48 19.09 14.20
N PRO A 9 0.63 19.37 13.20
CA PRO A 9 -0.71 18.82 13.14
C PRO A 9 -0.66 17.30 13.24
N ARG A 10 -1.66 16.70 13.90
CA ARG A 10 -1.73 15.26 14.14
C ARG A 10 -1.52 14.44 12.86
N ALA A 11 -2.21 14.80 11.78
CA ALA A 11 -2.10 14.12 10.49
C ALA A 11 -0.68 14.13 9.92
N VAL A 12 0.05 15.25 10.05
CA VAL A 12 1.44 15.35 9.57
C VAL A 12 2.35 14.42 10.37
N ARG A 13 2.10 14.32 11.68
CA ARG A 13 2.85 13.43 12.56
C ARG A 13 2.58 11.94 12.26
N GLU A 14 1.33 11.59 12.00
CA GLU A 14 0.96 10.24 11.57
C GLU A 14 1.66 9.86 10.26
N GLN A 15 1.69 10.76 9.27
CA GLN A 15 2.44 10.51 8.03
C GLN A 15 3.93 10.28 8.29
N GLN A 16 4.55 11.12 9.11
CA GLN A 16 5.96 10.98 9.49
C GLN A 16 6.26 9.64 10.16
N MET A 17 5.42 9.19 11.09
CA MET A 17 5.57 7.91 11.78
C MET A 17 5.47 6.73 10.80
N LEU A 18 4.47 6.76 9.91
CA LEU A 18 4.25 5.70 8.94
C LEU A 18 5.34 5.68 7.86
N ASP A 19 5.84 6.84 7.42
CA ASP A 19 6.94 6.91 6.46
C ASP A 19 8.23 6.28 7.03
N ALA A 20 8.60 6.64 8.26
CA ALA A 20 9.73 6.04 8.96
C ALA A 20 9.54 4.53 9.18
N ALA A 21 8.32 4.12 9.55
CA ALA A 21 8.00 2.71 9.73
C ALA A 21 8.16 1.92 8.42
N VAL A 22 7.59 2.40 7.31
CA VAL A 22 7.72 1.76 5.99
C VAL A 22 9.19 1.62 5.59
N GLN A 23 10.01 2.66 5.80
CA GLN A 23 11.44 2.58 5.52
C GLN A 23 12.10 1.47 6.33
N MET A 24 11.93 1.47 7.65
CA MET A 24 12.58 0.49 8.53
C MET A 24 12.09 -0.93 8.27
N PHE A 25 10.79 -1.12 8.04
CA PHE A 25 10.23 -2.42 7.68
C PHE A 25 10.70 -2.91 6.31
N SER A 26 10.90 -2.01 5.34
CA SER A 26 11.39 -2.38 4.00
C SER A 26 12.86 -2.83 4.02
N VAL A 27 13.67 -2.27 4.90
CA VAL A 27 15.11 -2.56 4.99
C VAL A 27 15.38 -3.79 5.86
N ASN A 28 14.76 -3.86 7.04
CA ASN A 28 15.08 -4.88 8.04
C ASN A 28 14.06 -6.03 8.08
N GLY A 29 12.88 -5.85 7.47
CA GLY A 29 11.74 -6.76 7.63
C GLY A 29 10.98 -6.55 8.93
N TYR A 30 9.80 -7.17 9.03
CA TYR A 30 8.89 -7.00 10.18
C TYR A 30 9.49 -7.49 11.50
N HIS A 31 10.12 -8.67 11.51
CA HIS A 31 10.59 -9.30 12.74
C HIS A 31 11.76 -8.53 13.38
N GLU A 32 12.76 -8.16 12.57
CA GLU A 32 13.96 -7.46 13.05
C GLU A 32 13.74 -5.97 13.33
N THR A 33 12.67 -5.37 12.80
CA THR A 33 12.34 -3.97 13.10
C THR A 33 11.74 -3.83 14.50
N SER A 34 12.27 -2.91 15.30
CA SER A 34 11.77 -2.57 16.63
C SER A 34 11.10 -1.19 16.66
N MET A 35 10.21 -0.99 17.63
CA MET A 35 9.57 0.32 17.87
C MET A 35 10.59 1.41 18.24
N ASP A 36 11.75 1.04 18.80
CA ASP A 36 12.82 1.99 19.12
C ASP A 36 13.49 2.55 17.87
N VAL A 37 13.82 1.67 16.92
CA VAL A 37 14.43 2.07 15.65
C VAL A 37 13.47 2.96 14.86
N ILE A 38 12.18 2.61 14.82
CA ILE A 38 11.17 3.44 14.13
C ILE A 38 11.00 4.80 14.81
N ALA A 39 10.91 4.87 16.14
CA ALA A 39 10.79 6.14 16.84
C ALA A 39 12.01 7.05 16.59
N THR A 40 13.20 6.44 16.52
CA THR A 40 14.46 7.15 16.20
C THR A 40 14.42 7.71 14.78
N GLU A 41 14.06 6.88 13.79
CA GLU A 41 13.93 7.29 12.39
C GLU A 41 12.87 8.40 12.22
N ALA A 42 11.72 8.26 12.89
CA ALA A 42 10.65 9.24 12.88
C ALA A 42 10.97 10.51 13.70
N GLN A 43 12.12 10.58 14.39
CA GLN A 43 12.53 11.69 15.24
C GLN A 43 11.49 12.04 16.33
N ILE A 44 10.92 11.01 16.95
CA ILE A 44 9.95 11.12 18.04
C ILE A 44 10.37 10.25 19.23
N SER A 45 9.71 10.44 20.37
CA SER A 45 9.92 9.55 21.50
C SER A 45 9.17 8.22 21.31
N LYS A 46 9.78 7.12 21.76
CA LYS A 46 9.12 5.79 21.77
C LYS A 46 7.73 5.83 22.43
N PRO A 47 7.52 6.45 23.61
CA PRO A 47 6.18 6.54 24.20
C PRO A 47 5.16 7.24 23.29
N MET A 48 5.59 8.22 22.49
CA MET A 48 4.70 8.88 21.53
C MET A 48 4.26 7.93 20.43
N LEU A 49 5.15 7.09 19.90
CA LEU A 49 4.78 6.10 18.89
C LEU A 49 3.76 5.08 19.44
N TYR A 50 3.96 4.62 20.68
CA TYR A 50 3.00 3.76 21.38
C TYR A 50 1.65 4.44 21.65
N LEU A 51 1.63 5.75 21.92
CA LEU A 51 0.37 6.50 22.09
C LEU A 51 -0.46 6.57 20.80
N TYR A 52 0.16 6.50 19.63
CA TYR A 52 -0.54 6.54 18.35
C TYR A 52 -1.01 5.16 17.90
N TYR A 53 -0.16 4.15 18.05
CA TYR A 53 -0.39 2.84 17.43
C TYR A 53 -0.51 1.69 18.41
N GLY A 54 -0.21 1.83 19.70
CA GLY A 54 -0.36 0.76 20.71
C GLY A 54 0.69 -0.36 20.62
N SER A 55 0.95 -0.89 19.43
CA SER A 55 1.86 -2.01 19.18
C SER A 55 2.58 -1.91 17.84
N LYS A 56 3.62 -2.73 17.66
CA LYS A 56 4.31 -2.88 16.36
C LYS A 56 3.36 -3.45 15.30
N GLU A 57 2.48 -4.37 15.70
CA GLU A 57 1.51 -5.02 14.82
C GLU A 57 0.49 -4.03 14.26
N GLU A 58 -0.11 -3.21 15.12
CA GLU A 58 -1.05 -2.16 14.72
C GLU A 58 -0.40 -1.08 13.84
N LEU A 59 0.82 -0.66 14.18
CA LEU A 59 1.60 0.25 13.32
C LEU A 59 1.86 -0.36 11.94
N PHE A 60 2.22 -1.64 11.90
CA PHE A 60 2.48 -2.33 10.66
C PHE A 60 1.21 -2.51 9.80
N GLY A 61 0.09 -2.89 10.42
CA GLY A 61 -1.22 -2.94 9.76
C GLY A 61 -1.63 -1.59 9.18
N ALA A 62 -1.37 -0.49 9.91
CA ALA A 62 -1.60 0.86 9.42
C ALA A 62 -0.70 1.21 8.21
N CYS A 63 0.57 0.76 8.21
CA CYS A 63 1.45 0.90 7.05
C CYS A 63 0.87 0.15 5.84
N LEU A 64 0.51 -1.13 6.00
CA LEU A 64 -0.05 -1.94 4.91
C LEU A 64 -1.31 -1.31 4.31
N SER A 65 -2.24 -0.87 5.15
CA SER A 65 -3.49 -0.23 4.71
C SER A 65 -3.21 1.05 3.91
N ARG A 66 -2.31 1.91 4.42
CA ARG A 66 -1.94 3.16 3.74
C ARG A 66 -1.25 2.91 2.41
N GLU A 67 -0.25 2.03 2.39
CA GLU A 67 0.54 1.74 1.19
C GLU A 67 -0.30 1.08 0.09
N LEU A 68 -1.21 0.17 0.46
CA LEU A 68 -2.16 -0.42 -0.46
C LEU A 68 -3.10 0.63 -1.06
N SER A 69 -3.61 1.55 -0.23
CA SER A 69 -4.51 2.61 -0.68
C SER A 69 -3.81 3.55 -1.67
N ARG A 70 -2.57 3.97 -1.36
CA ARG A 70 -1.72 4.76 -2.26
C ARG A 70 -1.46 4.06 -3.58
N PHE A 71 -1.18 2.75 -3.54
CA PHE A 71 -0.98 1.95 -4.76
C PHE A 71 -2.23 1.94 -5.64
N ILE A 72 -3.39 1.62 -5.07
CA ILE A 72 -4.66 1.56 -5.81
C ILE A 72 -5.02 2.93 -6.39
N GLU A 73 -4.88 4.01 -5.60
CA GLU A 73 -5.15 5.37 -6.06
C GLU A 73 -4.23 5.78 -7.21
N ALA A 74 -2.92 5.53 -7.10
CA ALA A 74 -1.95 5.91 -8.12
C ALA A 74 -2.14 5.14 -9.42
N VAL A 75 -2.36 3.82 -9.34
CA VAL A 75 -2.59 2.99 -10.53
C VAL A 75 -3.94 3.32 -11.15
N GLY A 76 -4.98 3.49 -10.33
CA GLY A 76 -6.34 3.84 -10.78
C GLY A 76 -6.43 5.19 -11.47
N ALA A 77 -5.61 6.17 -11.08
CA ALA A 77 -5.60 7.51 -11.68
C ALA A 77 -5.08 7.52 -13.14
N ASP A 78 -4.26 6.55 -13.52
CA ASP A 78 -3.68 6.44 -14.88
C ASP A 78 -4.61 5.69 -15.86
N ILE A 79 -5.75 5.18 -15.38
CA ILE A 79 -6.66 4.34 -16.15
C ILE A 79 -7.59 5.20 -17.01
N ASP A 80 -7.51 5.00 -18.33
CA ASP A 80 -8.46 5.57 -19.29
C ASP A 80 -9.23 4.46 -20.02
N ILE A 81 -10.42 4.16 -19.50
CA ILE A 81 -11.31 3.09 -20.00
C ILE A 81 -11.82 3.32 -21.42
N LYS A 82 -11.59 4.50 -22.01
CA LYS A 82 -11.93 4.78 -23.41
C LYS A 82 -10.91 4.20 -24.39
N GLN A 83 -9.73 3.79 -23.90
CA GLN A 83 -8.69 3.17 -24.71
C GLN A 83 -9.12 1.81 -25.27
N ALA A 84 -8.45 1.34 -26.33
CA ALA A 84 -8.61 -0.04 -26.75
C ALA A 84 -8.12 -0.98 -25.64
N PRO A 85 -8.71 -2.19 -25.46
CA PRO A 85 -8.39 -3.09 -24.35
C PRO A 85 -6.89 -3.38 -24.19
N HIS A 86 -6.20 -3.60 -25.31
CA HIS A 86 -4.76 -3.84 -25.33
C HIS A 86 -3.96 -2.63 -24.82
N ASP A 87 -4.37 -1.42 -25.20
CA ASP A 87 -3.69 -0.18 -24.80
C ASP A 87 -3.96 0.15 -23.33
N LEU A 88 -5.17 -0.13 -22.85
CA LEU A 88 -5.56 -0.05 -21.44
C LEU A 88 -4.72 -1.01 -20.57
N LEU A 89 -4.57 -2.27 -20.99
CA LEU A 89 -3.72 -3.24 -20.28
C LEU A 89 -2.26 -2.77 -20.25
N ARG A 90 -1.74 -2.31 -21.39
CA ARG A 90 -0.37 -1.79 -21.49
C ARG A 90 -0.15 -0.57 -20.59
N SER A 91 -1.06 0.41 -20.60
CA SER A 91 -0.95 1.64 -19.80
C SER A 91 -1.03 1.33 -18.31
N THR A 92 -1.91 0.41 -17.90
CA THR A 92 -2.05 -0.08 -16.52
C THR A 92 -0.77 -0.77 -16.05
N ILE A 93 -0.23 -1.71 -16.83
CA ILE A 93 1.04 -2.41 -16.47
C ILE A 93 2.19 -1.40 -16.33
N LEU A 94 2.29 -0.45 -17.25
CA LEU A 94 3.32 0.59 -17.18
C LEU A 94 3.13 1.50 -15.95
N SER A 95 1.90 1.82 -15.57
CA SER A 95 1.61 2.58 -14.35
C SER A 95 2.06 1.84 -13.10
N VAL A 96 1.73 0.54 -13.00
CA VAL A 96 2.18 -0.33 -11.90
C VAL A 96 3.71 -0.35 -11.81
N LEU A 97 4.40 -0.57 -12.93
CA LEU A 97 5.87 -0.62 -12.95
C LEU A 97 6.51 0.72 -12.56
N ARG A 98 5.98 1.84 -13.06
CA ARG A 98 6.44 3.18 -12.65
C ARG A 98 6.23 3.43 -11.17
N TYR A 99 5.08 3.02 -10.63
CA TYR A 99 4.80 3.18 -9.21
C TYR A 99 5.77 2.36 -8.35
N ILE A 100 6.02 1.10 -8.72
CA ILE A 100 6.97 0.22 -8.02
C ILE A 100 8.38 0.82 -8.03
N ASP A 101 8.83 1.33 -9.17
CA ASP A 101 10.15 1.96 -9.30
C ASP A 101 10.28 3.20 -8.39
N ALA A 102 9.26 4.06 -8.39
CA ALA A 102 9.22 5.26 -7.55
C ALA A 102 9.02 4.97 -6.05
N ASN A 103 8.36 3.86 -5.69
CA ASN A 103 7.93 3.56 -4.32
C ASN A 103 8.43 2.19 -3.83
N ARG A 104 9.70 1.88 -4.11
CA ARG A 104 10.29 0.56 -3.84
C ARG A 104 10.12 0.06 -2.39
N ALA A 105 10.28 0.94 -1.39
CA ALA A 105 10.11 0.58 0.02
C ALA A 105 8.66 0.14 0.33
N SER A 106 7.68 0.88 -0.20
CA SER A 106 6.25 0.56 -0.11
C SER A 106 5.96 -0.81 -0.73
N TRP A 107 6.48 -1.05 -1.95
CA TRP A 107 6.32 -2.32 -2.64
C TRP A 107 6.94 -3.50 -1.87
N ILE A 108 8.15 -3.34 -1.32
CA ILE A 108 8.80 -4.38 -0.50
C ILE A 108 7.94 -4.74 0.70
N VAL A 109 7.39 -3.75 1.41
CA VAL A 109 6.54 -3.99 2.59
C VAL A 109 5.27 -4.75 2.20
N LEU A 110 4.61 -4.36 1.12
CA LEU A 110 3.41 -5.04 0.61
C LEU A 110 3.71 -6.48 0.15
N TYR A 111 4.75 -6.65 -0.69
CA TYR A 111 5.10 -7.95 -1.30
C TYR A 111 5.64 -8.96 -0.30
N THR A 112 6.54 -8.53 0.60
CA THR A 112 7.14 -9.43 1.60
C THR A 112 6.04 -10.06 2.45
N GLN A 113 5.04 -9.30 2.88
CA GLN A 113 3.97 -9.84 3.72
C GLN A 113 2.98 -10.69 2.97
N ALA A 114 2.69 -10.36 1.71
CA ALA A 114 1.85 -11.22 0.87
C ALA A 114 2.41 -12.64 0.75
N THR A 115 3.72 -12.80 0.95
CA THR A 115 4.43 -14.08 0.80
C THR A 115 4.88 -14.72 2.12
N SER A 116 4.94 -13.98 3.24
CA SER A 116 5.70 -14.42 4.43
C SER A 116 4.96 -14.53 5.78
N SER A 117 3.74 -14.01 5.97
CA SER A 117 3.14 -13.95 7.33
C SER A 117 1.65 -14.31 7.39
N GLN A 118 1.27 -15.24 8.28
CA GLN A 118 -0.13 -15.52 8.60
C GLN A 118 -0.81 -14.39 9.40
N ALA A 119 -0.05 -13.64 10.21
CA ALA A 119 -0.59 -12.62 11.11
C ALA A 119 -1.27 -11.46 10.36
N PHE A 120 -0.75 -11.10 9.19
CA PHE A 120 -1.30 -10.05 8.33
C PHE A 120 -2.05 -10.59 7.12
N ALA A 121 -2.29 -11.90 7.07
CA ALA A 121 -2.92 -12.53 5.93
C ALA A 121 -4.33 -11.99 5.65
N HIS A 122 -5.04 -11.48 6.67
CA HIS A 122 -6.33 -10.84 6.46
C HIS A 122 -6.22 -9.53 5.67
N THR A 123 -5.37 -8.60 6.11
CA THR A 123 -5.14 -7.32 5.42
C THR A 123 -4.59 -7.54 4.01
N VAL A 124 -3.70 -8.52 3.82
CA VAL A 124 -3.21 -8.93 2.50
C VAL A 124 -4.35 -9.46 1.64
N ARG A 125 -5.19 -10.36 2.17
CA ARG A 125 -6.35 -10.89 1.44
C ARG A 125 -7.30 -9.77 1.01
N GLU A 126 -7.66 -8.87 1.91
CA GLU A 126 -8.51 -7.72 1.58
C GLU A 126 -7.90 -6.84 0.50
N GLY A 127 -6.58 -6.62 0.54
CA GLY A 127 -5.90 -5.89 -0.52
C GLY A 127 -5.88 -6.60 -1.85
N ARG A 128 -5.68 -7.92 -1.84
CA ARG A 128 -5.76 -8.75 -3.03
C ARG A 128 -7.16 -8.72 -3.64
N GLU A 129 -8.21 -8.85 -2.85
CA GLU A 129 -9.60 -8.74 -3.32
C GLU A 129 -9.85 -7.37 -3.98
N LYS A 130 -9.41 -6.27 -3.36
CA LYS A 130 -9.54 -4.92 -3.98
C LYS A 130 -8.82 -4.81 -5.33
N ILE A 131 -7.67 -5.46 -5.49
CA ILE A 131 -6.93 -5.48 -6.75
C ILE A 131 -7.68 -6.33 -7.78
N ILE A 132 -8.19 -7.51 -7.39
CA ILE A 132 -9.00 -8.38 -8.24
C ILE A 132 -10.24 -7.62 -8.72
N ASP A 133 -10.98 -6.97 -7.82
CA ASP A 133 -12.15 -6.15 -8.14
C ASP A 133 -11.83 -5.00 -9.09
N MET A 134 -10.64 -4.39 -8.95
CA MET A 134 -10.18 -3.36 -9.86
C MET A 134 -9.91 -3.95 -11.25
N VAL A 135 -9.15 -5.05 -11.34
CA VAL A 135 -8.83 -5.70 -12.62
C VAL A 135 -10.10 -6.25 -13.30
N ALA A 136 -11.00 -6.88 -12.56
CA ALA A 136 -12.25 -7.40 -13.09
C ALA A 136 -13.10 -6.29 -13.72
N ARG A 137 -13.23 -5.14 -13.05
CA ARG A 137 -13.91 -3.96 -13.61
C ARG A 137 -13.23 -3.44 -14.86
N LEU A 138 -11.90 -3.41 -14.92
CA LEU A 138 -11.17 -2.99 -16.12
C LEU A 138 -11.40 -3.93 -17.30
N LEU A 139 -11.43 -5.24 -17.04
CA LEU A 139 -11.71 -6.23 -18.07
C LEU A 139 -13.15 -6.12 -18.56
N GLU A 140 -14.11 -5.93 -17.65
CA GLU A 140 -15.53 -5.75 -17.99
C GLU A 140 -15.76 -4.47 -18.81
N GLU A 141 -15.30 -3.31 -18.32
CA GLU A 141 -15.48 -2.02 -18.99
C GLU A 141 -14.69 -1.92 -20.31
N GLY A 142 -13.54 -2.59 -20.40
CA GLY A 142 -12.75 -2.69 -21.62
C GLY A 142 -13.37 -3.62 -22.67
N THR A 143 -14.17 -4.61 -22.27
CA THR A 143 -14.67 -5.63 -23.20
C THR A 143 -15.95 -5.16 -23.90
N ARG A 144 -15.83 -4.87 -25.20
CA ARG A 144 -16.97 -4.37 -26.00
C ARG A 144 -18.05 -5.41 -26.28
N ASN A 145 -17.71 -6.69 -26.34
CA ASN A 145 -18.62 -7.81 -26.64
C ASN A 145 -18.26 -9.03 -25.76
N PRO A 146 -18.66 -9.06 -24.48
CA PRO A 146 -18.42 -10.21 -23.61
C PRO A 146 -19.26 -11.41 -24.07
N GLU A 147 -18.71 -12.62 -23.99
CA GLU A 147 -19.52 -13.83 -24.09
C GLU A 147 -20.43 -13.94 -22.85
N PRO A 148 -21.67 -14.46 -22.96
CA PRO A 148 -22.66 -14.46 -21.88
C PRO A 148 -22.19 -15.08 -20.55
N ASP A 149 -21.23 -16.00 -20.59
CA ASP A 149 -20.69 -16.72 -19.43
C ASP A 149 -19.29 -16.24 -19.01
N THR A 150 -18.87 -15.05 -19.45
CA THR A 150 -17.54 -14.51 -19.10
C THR A 150 -17.49 -14.10 -17.63
N ASP A 151 -16.69 -14.81 -16.83
CA ASP A 151 -16.41 -14.46 -15.45
C ASP A 151 -15.12 -13.62 -15.35
N PHE A 152 -15.27 -12.30 -15.42
CA PHE A 152 -14.14 -11.36 -15.32
C PHE A 152 -13.44 -11.40 -13.96
N HIS A 153 -14.15 -11.80 -12.90
CA HIS A 153 -13.55 -11.95 -11.58
C HIS A 153 -12.64 -13.18 -11.55
N MET A 154 -13.08 -14.30 -12.13
CA MET A 154 -12.25 -15.49 -12.30
C MET A 154 -11.01 -15.20 -13.16
N MET A 155 -11.16 -14.40 -14.23
CA MET A 155 -10.03 -13.97 -15.06
C MET A 155 -9.05 -13.06 -14.32
N ALA A 156 -9.53 -12.19 -13.43
CA ALA A 156 -8.69 -11.31 -12.61
C ALA A 156 -7.93 -12.05 -11.48
N VAL A 157 -8.38 -13.26 -11.12
CA VAL A 157 -7.77 -14.11 -10.10
C VAL A 157 -6.62 -14.98 -10.64
N ALA A 158 -6.69 -15.35 -11.93
CA ALA A 158 -5.80 -16.30 -12.61
C ALA A 158 -4.40 -15.73 -12.90
#